data_AF-A0A1Y3Y0F0-F1
#
_entry.id   AF-A0A1Y3Y0F0-F1
#
_cell.length_a   1.000
_cell.length_b   1.000
_cell.length_c   1.000
_cell.angle_alpha   90.00
_cell.angle_beta   90.00
_cell.angle_gamma   90.00
#
_symmetry.space_group_name_H-M   'P 1'
#
loop_
_entity.id
_entity.type
_entity.pdbx_description
1 polymer ?
#
loop_
_entity_poly.entity_id
_entity_poly.type
_entity_poly.pdbx_seq_one_letter_code
_entity_poly.pdbx_strand_id
1 'polypeptide(L)'
;MQTINLRNFYPFYTHDFFIEVSDEVAEELRSNIRYEWNYQRKLTRHKAQYSLDCDDGIEFSACLHEPTPEELLERKERFLRLWNALNSLPEIQGRRIDAHIILGKSIKEIAQVEGVHEESVRQSIKRGLERMKKTY
;
A
#
# COMPACT_ATOMS: atom_id res chain seq x y z
N MET A 1 44.11 33.13 -9.34
CA MET A 1 44.41 32.49 -8.05
C MET A 1 43.31 32.91 -7.09
N GLN A 2 42.70 31.96 -6.40
CA GLN A 2 41.58 32.18 -5.48
C GLN A 2 41.89 31.55 -4.13
N THR A 3 41.57 32.28 -3.06
CA THR A 3 41.59 31.74 -1.71
C THR A 3 40.27 31.03 -1.43
N ILE A 4 40.32 29.74 -1.13
CA ILE A 4 39.14 28.94 -0.78
C ILE A 4 39.26 28.40 0.65
N ASN A 5 38.12 28.22 1.32
CA ASN A 5 38.07 27.54 2.61
C ASN A 5 37.75 26.06 2.39
N LEU A 6 38.66 25.15 2.78
CA LEU A 6 38.49 23.71 2.61
C LEU A 6 37.32 23.14 3.42
N ARG A 7 36.93 23.79 4.52
CA ARG A 7 35.75 23.41 5.31
C ARG A 7 34.46 23.37 4.48
N ASN A 8 34.36 24.21 3.46
CA ASN A 8 33.17 24.28 2.62
C ASN A 8 33.04 23.08 1.67
N PHE A 9 34.14 22.37 1.41
CA PHE A 9 34.19 21.26 0.46
C PHE A 9 34.32 19.90 1.15
N TYR A 10 34.90 19.87 2.35
CA TYR A 10 35.31 18.65 3.01
C TYR A 10 34.79 18.60 4.46
N PRO A 11 33.90 17.64 4.78
CA PRO A 11 33.27 17.54 6.11
C PRO A 11 34.25 17.27 7.28
N PHE A 12 35.45 16.78 6.99
CA PHE A 12 36.44 16.42 8.01
C PHE A 12 37.20 17.64 8.59
N TYR A 13 37.13 18.80 7.96
CA TYR A 13 37.65 20.04 8.54
C TYR A 13 36.61 20.66 9.47
N THR A 14 36.90 20.68 10.77
CA THR A 14 36.03 21.28 11.80
C THR A 14 36.27 22.78 12.00
N HIS A 15 37.38 23.29 11.49
CA HIS A 15 37.81 24.69 11.58
C HIS A 15 38.04 25.27 10.19
N ASP A 16 38.00 26.59 10.07
CA ASP A 16 38.25 27.26 8.80
C ASP A 16 39.72 27.11 8.40
N PHE A 17 39.94 26.62 7.18
CA PHE A 17 41.28 26.39 6.63
C PHE A 17 41.35 26.97 5.22
N PHE A 18 42.04 28.11 5.11
CA PHE A 18 42.16 28.86 3.86
C PHE A 18 43.41 28.44 3.10
N ILE A 19 43.25 28.16 1.81
CA ILE A 19 44.36 27.83 0.92
C ILE A 19 44.21 28.60 -0.40
N GLU A 20 45.34 28.98 -1.00
CA GLU A 20 45.36 29.61 -2.32
C GLU A 20 45.48 28.54 -3.39
N VAL A 21 44.57 28.58 -4.38
CA VAL A 21 44.52 27.61 -5.47
C VAL A 21 44.34 28.34 -6.80
N SER A 22 44.67 27.68 -7.90
CA SER A 22 44.36 28.20 -9.24
C SER A 22 42.86 28.32 -9.46
N ASP A 23 42.47 29.23 -10.35
CA ASP A 23 41.06 29.48 -10.66
C ASP A 23 40.39 28.24 -11.27
N GLU A 24 41.15 27.45 -12.03
CA GLU A 24 40.70 26.17 -12.60
C GLU A 24 40.32 25.17 -11.51
N VAL A 25 41.17 24.99 -10.50
CA VAL A 25 40.90 24.03 -9.41
C VAL A 25 39.76 24.52 -8.53
N ALA A 26 39.67 25.83 -8.28
CA ALA A 26 38.55 26.41 -7.53
C ALA A 26 37.20 26.18 -8.24
N GLU A 27 37.18 26.27 -9.58
CA GLU A 27 35.97 26.03 -10.36
C GLU A 27 35.58 24.54 -10.40
N GLU A 28 36.56 23.64 -10.56
CA GLU A 28 36.35 22.18 -10.48
C GLU A 28 35.72 21.77 -9.14
N LEU A 29 36.24 22.28 -8.02
CA LEU A 29 35.69 22.00 -6.69
C LEU A 29 34.24 22.47 -6.55
N ARG A 30 33.90 23.65 -7.10
CA ARG A 30 32.51 24.14 -7.12
C ARG A 30 31.61 23.33 -8.05
N SER A 31 32.15 22.85 -9.17
CA SER A 31 31.43 21.99 -10.11
C SER A 31 31.08 20.65 -9.45
N ASN A 32 32.03 20.08 -8.73
CA ASN A 32 31.85 18.83 -7.99
C ASN A 32 30.72 18.91 -6.95
N ILE A 33 30.70 19.95 -6.10
CA ILE A 33 29.60 20.17 -5.14
C ILE A 33 28.24 20.26 -5.86
N ARG A 34 28.18 21.02 -6.96
CA ARG A 34 26.94 21.15 -7.75
C ARG A 34 26.48 19.80 -8.30
N TYR A 35 27.43 18.97 -8.75
CA TYR A 35 27.14 17.61 -9.21
C TYR A 35 26.58 16.74 -8.09
N GLU A 36 27.20 16.75 -6.90
CA GLU A 36 26.70 16.00 -5.74
C GLU A 36 25.30 16.44 -5.32
N TRP A 37 25.03 17.74 -5.23
CA TRP A 37 23.68 18.25 -4.93
C TRP A 37 22.64 17.88 -5.97
N ASN A 38 23.02 17.80 -7.25
CA ASN A 38 22.12 17.35 -8.31
C ASN A 38 21.87 15.84 -8.20
N TYR A 39 22.89 15.06 -7.85
CA TYR A 39 22.76 13.62 -7.61
C TYR A 39 21.82 13.34 -6.43
N GLN A 40 22.01 14.00 -5.29
CA GLN A 40 21.14 13.87 -4.12
C GLN A 40 19.68 14.25 -4.45
N ARG A 41 19.47 15.35 -5.17
CA ARG A 41 18.13 15.75 -5.63
C ARG A 41 17.48 14.71 -6.55
N LYS A 42 18.26 14.06 -7.43
CA LYS A 42 17.78 12.95 -8.27
C LYS A 42 17.37 11.76 -7.43
N LEU A 43 18.20 11.35 -6.46
CA LEU A 43 17.87 10.27 -5.54
C LEU A 43 16.54 10.52 -4.85
N THR A 44 16.37 11.70 -4.21
CA THR A 44 15.11 12.08 -3.55
C THR A 44 13.91 12.06 -4.48
N ARG A 45 14.03 12.66 -5.67
CA ARG A 45 12.94 12.72 -6.67
C ARG A 45 12.50 11.33 -7.12
N HIS A 46 13.46 10.43 -7.31
CA HIS A 46 13.19 9.06 -7.75
C HIS A 46 12.96 8.09 -6.59
N LYS A 47 12.92 8.57 -5.34
CA LYS A 47 12.79 7.76 -4.12
C LYS A 47 13.85 6.65 -4.02
N ALA A 48 15.02 6.87 -4.62
CA ALA A 48 16.13 5.93 -4.62
C ALA A 48 17.00 6.04 -3.35
N GLN A 49 16.60 6.87 -2.38
CA GLN A 49 17.21 6.92 -1.04
C GLN A 49 16.79 5.74 -0.15
N TYR A 50 15.75 5.00 -0.52
CA TYR A 50 15.28 3.85 0.26
C TYR A 50 16.00 2.60 -0.23
N SER A 51 16.72 1.95 0.68
CA SER A 51 17.27 0.61 0.48
C SER A 51 16.48 -0.36 1.34
N LEU A 52 16.20 -1.56 0.81
CA LEU A 52 15.64 -2.65 1.62
C LEU A 52 16.68 -3.18 2.64
N ASP A 53 17.98 -2.91 2.42
CA ASP A 53 19.07 -3.30 3.31
C ASP A 53 19.36 -2.23 4.40
N CYS A 54 18.46 -1.27 4.59
CA CYS A 54 18.66 -0.19 5.58
C CYS A 54 18.39 -0.66 7.03
N ASP A 55 17.87 -1.87 7.22
CA ASP A 55 17.43 -2.43 8.51
C ASP A 55 16.50 -1.48 9.30
N ASP A 56 15.79 -0.58 8.60
CA ASP A 56 14.85 0.39 9.16
C ASP A 56 13.40 -0.14 9.18
N GLY A 57 13.20 -1.38 8.71
CA GLY A 57 11.92 -2.09 8.69
C GLY A 57 11.05 -1.80 7.48
N ILE A 58 11.54 -1.03 6.50
CA ILE A 58 10.79 -0.72 5.28
C ILE A 58 10.44 -1.98 4.47
N GLU A 59 11.29 -2.99 4.54
CA GLU A 59 11.15 -4.31 3.93
C GLU A 59 9.88 -5.04 4.40
N PHE A 60 9.52 -4.92 5.68
CA PHE A 60 8.28 -5.52 6.21
C PHE A 60 7.02 -4.87 5.64
N SER A 61 7.10 -3.58 5.28
CA SER A 61 5.97 -2.85 4.70
C SER A 61 5.85 -2.99 3.19
N ALA A 62 6.98 -3.15 2.50
CA ALA A 62 7.06 -3.20 1.05
C ALA A 62 6.88 -4.63 0.49
N CYS A 63 7.31 -5.65 1.23
CA CYS A 63 7.23 -7.04 0.79
C CYS A 63 5.87 -7.66 1.11
N LEU A 64 5.32 -8.44 0.17
CA LEU A 64 4.17 -9.30 0.44
C LEU A 64 4.64 -10.46 1.33
N HIS A 65 4.29 -10.42 2.61
CA HIS A 65 4.52 -11.52 3.54
C HIS A 65 3.50 -12.65 3.31
N GLU A 66 4.00 -13.90 3.31
CA GLU A 66 3.13 -15.07 3.34
C GLU A 66 2.40 -15.13 4.69
N PRO A 67 1.08 -15.26 4.73
CA PRO A 67 0.33 -15.21 5.98
C PRO A 67 0.80 -16.28 6.96
N THR A 68 0.86 -15.92 8.24
CA THR A 68 1.29 -16.87 9.26
C THR A 68 0.30 -18.03 9.39
N PRO A 69 0.71 -19.20 9.92
CA PRO A 69 -0.21 -20.30 10.17
C PRO A 69 -1.43 -19.91 11.03
N GLU A 70 -1.23 -18.97 11.96
CA GLU A 70 -2.29 -18.42 12.82
C GLU A 70 -3.29 -17.58 12.02
N GLU A 71 -2.82 -16.66 11.18
CA GLU A 71 -3.68 -15.85 10.30
C GLU A 71 -4.49 -16.72 9.32
N LEU A 72 -3.90 -17.80 8.83
CA LEU A 72 -4.59 -18.78 7.99
C LEU A 72 -5.71 -19.49 8.75
N LEU A 73 -5.49 -19.82 10.02
CA LEU A 73 -6.49 -20.44 10.90
C LEU A 73 -7.64 -19.45 11.16
N GLU A 74 -7.34 -18.21 11.53
CA GLU A 74 -8.36 -17.17 11.72
C GLU A 74 -9.18 -16.91 10.45
N ARG A 75 -8.54 -16.94 9.27
CA ARG A 75 -9.24 -16.81 7.99
C ARG A 75 -10.19 -17.99 7.74
N LYS A 76 -9.77 -19.22 8.05
CA LYS A 76 -10.63 -20.42 7.94
C LYS A 76 -11.81 -20.35 8.90
N GLU A 77 -11.59 -19.94 10.14
CA GLU A 77 -12.68 -19.76 11.11
C GLU A 77 -13.68 -18.71 10.67
N ARG A 78 -13.22 -17.54 10.22
CA ARG A 78 -14.10 -16.49 9.68
C ARG A 78 -14.92 -17.01 8.50
N PHE A 79 -14.31 -17.79 7.61
CA PHE A 79 -15.02 -18.41 6.50
C PHE A 79 -16.12 -19.36 6.98
N LEU A 80 -15.82 -20.24 7.95
CA LEU A 80 -16.80 -21.15 8.53
C LEU A 80 -17.97 -20.42 9.19
N ARG A 81 -17.70 -19.34 9.94
CA ARG A 81 -18.75 -18.52 10.56
C ARG A 81 -19.66 -17.86 9.52
N LEU A 82 -19.09 -17.28 8.47
CA LEU A 82 -19.85 -16.68 7.37
C LEU A 82 -20.69 -17.74 6.63
N TRP A 83 -20.10 -18.90 6.35
CA TRP A 83 -20.78 -20.01 5.70
C TRP A 83 -21.96 -20.52 6.55
N ASN A 84 -21.76 -20.68 7.87
CA ASN A 84 -22.84 -21.04 8.80
C ASN A 84 -23.95 -19.97 8.84
N ALA A 85 -23.59 -18.69 8.89
CA ALA A 85 -24.55 -17.59 8.89
C ALA A 85 -25.38 -17.57 7.61
N LEU A 86 -24.76 -17.81 6.46
CA LEU A 86 -25.45 -17.90 5.17
C LEU A 86 -26.42 -19.10 5.12
N ASN A 87 -25.99 -20.28 5.55
CA ASN A 87 -26.83 -21.48 5.57
C ASN A 87 -27.97 -21.44 6.60
N SER A 88 -27.89 -20.54 7.58
CA SER A 88 -28.99 -20.30 8.52
C SER A 88 -30.14 -19.46 7.92
N LEU A 89 -29.92 -18.84 6.75
CA LEU A 89 -30.94 -18.04 6.10
C LEU A 89 -32.00 -18.90 5.40
N PRO A 90 -33.23 -18.37 5.20
CA PRO A 90 -34.17 -18.94 4.26
C PRO A 90 -33.56 -19.08 2.86
N GLU A 91 -33.91 -20.17 2.20
CA GLU A 91 -33.31 -20.58 0.92
C GLU A 91 -33.33 -19.49 -0.16
N ILE A 92 -34.43 -18.74 -0.27
CA ILE A 92 -34.57 -17.62 -1.24
C ILE A 92 -33.61 -16.48 -0.91
N GLN A 93 -33.40 -16.17 0.38
CA GLN A 93 -32.47 -15.12 0.80
C GLN A 93 -31.03 -15.54 0.54
N GLY A 94 -30.67 -16.78 0.87
CA GLY A 94 -29.36 -17.35 0.58
C GLY A 94 -29.06 -17.33 -0.93
N ARG A 95 -29.94 -17.89 -1.75
CA ARG A 95 -29.76 -17.93 -3.23
C ARG A 95 -29.57 -16.55 -3.85
N ARG A 96 -30.34 -15.55 -3.41
CA ARG A 96 -30.22 -14.16 -3.91
C ARG A 96 -28.92 -13.49 -3.45
N ILE A 97 -28.47 -13.74 -2.22
CA ILE A 97 -27.19 -13.25 -1.69
C ILE A 97 -26.03 -13.89 -2.44
N ASP A 98 -26.06 -15.19 -2.67
CA ASP A 98 -25.04 -15.92 -3.44
C ASP A 98 -24.96 -15.39 -4.87
N ALA A 99 -26.11 -15.22 -5.53
CA ALA A 99 -26.16 -14.68 -6.88
C ALA A 99 -25.58 -13.26 -6.97
N HIS A 100 -25.84 -12.40 -5.99
CA HIS A 100 -25.39 -11.01 -6.03
C HIS A 100 -23.94 -10.81 -5.56
N ILE A 101 -23.56 -11.43 -4.44
CA ILE A 101 -22.26 -11.19 -3.79
C ILE A 101 -21.18 -12.15 -4.30
N ILE A 102 -21.51 -13.44 -4.45
CA ILE A 102 -20.52 -14.46 -4.86
C ILE A 102 -20.40 -14.51 -6.39
N LEU A 103 -21.54 -14.52 -7.09
CA LEU A 103 -21.56 -14.60 -8.55
C LEU A 103 -21.54 -13.22 -9.24
N GLY A 104 -21.68 -12.12 -8.50
CA GLY A 104 -21.59 -10.76 -9.04
C GLY A 104 -22.75 -10.35 -9.96
N LYS A 105 -23.89 -11.06 -9.95
CA LYS A 105 -25.04 -10.74 -10.80
C LYS A 105 -25.72 -9.45 -10.37
N SER A 106 -26.26 -8.71 -11.32
CA SER A 106 -27.04 -7.52 -11.02
C SER A 106 -28.41 -7.88 -10.40
N ILE A 107 -28.96 -7.00 -9.57
CA ILE A 107 -30.31 -7.18 -8.98
C ILE A 107 -31.35 -7.38 -10.10
N LYS A 108 -31.18 -6.70 -11.24
CA LYS A 108 -32.06 -6.79 -12.41
C LYS A 108 -32.03 -8.18 -13.04
N GLU A 109 -30.84 -8.75 -13.24
CA GLU A 109 -30.69 -10.11 -13.76
C GLU A 109 -31.35 -11.14 -12.85
N ILE A 110 -31.16 -11.01 -11.53
CA ILE A 110 -31.76 -11.91 -10.54
C ILE A 110 -33.30 -11.80 -10.61
N ALA A 111 -33.82 -10.57 -10.65
CA ALA A 111 -35.24 -10.29 -10.73
C ALA A 111 -35.87 -10.86 -12.02
N GLN A 112 -35.18 -10.72 -13.15
CA GLN A 112 -35.62 -11.24 -14.45
C GLN A 112 -35.65 -12.77 -14.48
N VAL A 113 -34.63 -13.43 -13.92
CA VAL A 113 -34.56 -14.90 -13.86
C VAL A 113 -35.66 -15.48 -12.95
N GLU A 114 -35.93 -14.82 -11.83
CA GLU A 114 -36.97 -15.26 -10.87
C GLU A 114 -38.38 -14.77 -11.23
N GLY A 115 -38.54 -13.88 -12.22
CA GLY A 115 -39.83 -13.30 -12.61
C GLY A 115 -40.44 -12.39 -11.52
N VAL A 116 -39.61 -11.76 -10.68
CA VAL A 116 -40.03 -10.92 -9.55
C VAL A 116 -39.63 -9.46 -9.77
N HIS A 117 -40.25 -8.55 -9.03
CA HIS A 117 -39.86 -7.13 -9.06
C HIS A 117 -38.48 -6.90 -8.41
N GLU A 118 -37.67 -6.02 -8.97
CA GLU A 118 -36.31 -5.69 -8.49
C GLU A 118 -36.28 -5.34 -6.99
N GLU A 119 -37.27 -4.58 -6.52
CA GLU A 119 -37.37 -4.19 -5.11
C GLU A 119 -37.54 -5.39 -4.16
N SER A 120 -38.20 -6.47 -4.59
CA SER A 120 -38.32 -7.70 -3.78
C SER A 120 -36.96 -8.36 -3.56
N VAL A 121 -36.14 -8.41 -4.61
CA VAL A 121 -34.77 -8.94 -4.54
C VAL A 121 -33.93 -8.06 -3.63
N ARG A 122 -34.00 -6.73 -3.78
CA ARG A 122 -33.27 -5.77 -2.96
C ARG A 122 -33.60 -5.90 -1.47
N GLN A 123 -34.88 -5.94 -1.12
CA GLN A 123 -35.33 -6.10 0.26
C GLN A 123 -34.93 -7.46 0.84
N SER A 124 -34.99 -8.51 0.03
CA SER A 124 -34.59 -9.86 0.43
C SER A 124 -33.09 -9.93 0.77
N ILE A 125 -32.23 -9.37 -0.07
CA ILE A 125 -30.78 -9.30 0.16
C ILE A 125 -30.50 -8.48 1.43
N LYS A 126 -31.10 -7.29 1.54
CA LYS A 126 -30.91 -6.42 2.71
C LYS A 126 -31.27 -7.13 4.02
N ARG A 127 -32.45 -7.76 4.09
CA ARG A 127 -32.90 -8.49 5.29
C ARG A 127 -32.05 -9.73 5.57
N GLY A 128 -31.58 -10.44 4.54
CA GLY A 128 -30.69 -11.57 4.71
C GLY A 128 -29.34 -11.15 5.31
N LEU A 129 -28.75 -10.04 4.84
CA LEU A 129 -27.53 -9.49 5.42
C LEU A 129 -27.71 -9.00 6.86
N GLU A 130 -28.84 -8.35 7.17
CA GLU A 130 -29.18 -7.95 8.55
C GLU A 130 -29.31 -9.16 9.49
N ARG A 131 -29.80 -10.30 9.00
CA ARG A 131 -29.86 -11.55 9.76
C ARG A 131 -28.49 -12.17 9.95
N MET A 132 -27.69 -12.25 8.89
CA MET A 132 -26.31 -12.76 8.98
C MET A 132 -25.48 -11.98 9.99
N LYS A 133 -25.67 -10.65 10.06
CA LYS A 133 -25.00 -9.79 11.05
C LYS A 133 -25.40 -10.09 12.51
N LYS A 134 -26.57 -10.67 12.76
CA LYS A 134 -27.00 -11.07 14.11
C LYS A 134 -26.44 -12.42 14.53
N THR A 135 -26.18 -13.30 13.56
CA THR A 135 -25.66 -14.65 13.77
C THR A 135 -24.13 -14.74 13.71
N TYR A 136 -23.47 -13.70 13.19
CA TYR A 136 -22.02 -13.53 13.15
C TYR A 136 -21.50 -12.96 14.47
#